data_AF-A0AAW0GJE5-F1
#
_entry.id   AF-A0AAW0GJE5-F1
#
_cell.length_a   1.000
_cell.length_b   1.000
_cell.length_c   1.000
_cell.angle_alpha   90.00
_cell.angle_beta   90.00
_cell.angle_gamma   90.00
#
_symmetry.space_group_name_H-M   'P 1'
#
loop_
_entity.id
_entity.type
_entity.pdbx_description
1 polymer ?
#
loop_
_entity_poly.entity_id
_entity_poly.type
_entity_poly.pdbx_seq_one_letter_code
_entity_poly.pdbx_strand_id
1 'polypeptide(L)'
;MADHLDVHMILSQSAEWSEDNEAGLLEPFTYINNVRGKEIRGQMISAFNTWLNVPEDKLRVISKVVSMLHTASLLVDDIEDDAQLRRGVPASHKIYGIPQVINTANYVYFLAYQELFSMRKEALEAAKIPSHSSQQAKRLISVDELDRVVTSELLNLHRGQGLELLWRDSLQCPTEEEYVKMVNNKTGGVFRIAVKLMMAYATTNADIDYVPLVNLIGVHFQIRDDYMNLQSTQYADNKGFAEDLTEGKFSFPIVHGVRSDTLNRQILNVLQKRPTTPTLKKHAIGYLRDHTKSFVYTIKVLASLEKDIRDEVSKLGGNSALETIIDALHVESSA
;
A
#
# COMPACT_ATOMS: atom_id res chain seq x y z
N MET A 1 33.81 -11.56 45.21
CA MET A 1 33.67 -10.11 44.96
C MET A 1 32.64 -9.99 43.86
N ALA A 2 31.49 -9.39 44.13
CA ALA A 2 30.46 -9.20 43.11
C ALA A 2 30.99 -8.16 42.13
N ASP A 3 31.12 -8.52 40.85
CA ASP A 3 31.34 -7.57 39.76
C ASP A 3 30.17 -6.60 39.78
N HIS A 4 30.41 -5.40 40.32
CA HIS A 4 29.39 -4.37 40.40
C HIS A 4 29.21 -3.82 38.98
N LEU A 5 27.99 -3.88 38.45
CA LEU A 5 27.65 -3.29 37.16
C LEU A 5 27.97 -1.78 37.19
N ASP A 6 29.01 -1.35 36.48
CA ASP A 6 29.36 0.06 36.33
C ASP A 6 28.49 0.70 35.24
N VAL A 7 27.28 1.06 35.64
CA VAL A 7 26.28 1.71 34.78
C VAL A 7 26.82 3.03 34.21
N HIS A 8 27.64 3.77 34.96
CA HIS A 8 28.18 5.03 34.49
C HIS A 8 29.17 4.81 33.34
N MET A 9 30.06 3.82 33.47
CA MET A 9 30.96 3.42 32.39
C MET A 9 30.17 2.97 31.14
N ILE A 10 29.15 2.13 31.30
CA ILE A 10 28.33 1.65 30.18
C ILE A 10 27.63 2.81 29.46
N LEU A 11 27.03 3.76 30.20
CA LEU A 11 26.33 4.91 29.62
C LEU A 11 27.26 5.96 29.00
N SER A 12 28.53 6.01 29.43
CA SER A 12 29.55 6.92 28.89
C SER A 12 30.24 6.40 27.63
N GLN A 13 30.09 5.11 27.33
CA GLN A 13 30.48 4.52 26.06
C GLN A 13 29.30 4.67 25.09
N SER A 14 29.55 5.07 23.83
CA SER A 14 28.53 4.90 22.80
C SER A 14 28.37 3.40 22.57
N ALA A 15 27.30 2.81 23.09
CA ALA A 15 27.02 1.40 22.84
C ALA A 15 26.94 1.18 21.33
N GLU A 16 27.86 0.39 20.77
CA GLU A 16 27.78 -0.01 19.37
C GLU A 16 26.54 -0.90 19.20
N TRP A 17 25.66 -0.50 18.29
CA TRP A 17 24.50 -1.30 17.93
C TRP A 17 24.96 -2.48 17.07
N SER A 18 24.89 -3.69 17.59
CA SER A 18 25.40 -4.89 16.92
C SER A 18 24.51 -5.37 15.78
N GLU A 19 25.11 -6.08 14.82
CA GLU A 19 24.36 -6.73 13.73
C GLU A 19 23.34 -7.76 14.25
N ASP A 20 23.67 -8.47 15.34
CA ASP A 20 22.75 -9.41 15.99
C ASP A 20 21.50 -8.71 16.54
N ASN A 21 21.67 -7.52 17.15
CA ASN A 21 20.54 -6.72 17.63
C ASN A 21 19.68 -6.21 16.47
N GLU A 22 20.32 -5.73 15.39
CA GLU A 22 19.64 -5.28 14.18
C GLU A 22 18.81 -6.42 13.55
N ALA A 23 19.43 -7.59 13.38
CA ALA A 23 18.77 -8.78 12.85
C ALA A 23 17.57 -9.19 13.72
N GLY A 24 17.75 -9.23 15.04
CA GLY A 24 16.68 -9.56 16.00
C GLY A 24 15.49 -8.59 15.94
N LEU A 25 15.72 -7.28 15.76
CA LEU A 25 14.64 -6.31 15.59
C LEU A 25 13.93 -6.44 14.24
N LEU A 26 14.64 -6.86 13.19
CA LEU A 26 14.10 -6.95 11.83
C LEU A 26 13.49 -8.32 11.50
N GLU A 27 13.50 -9.30 12.40
CA GLU A 27 12.93 -10.62 12.14
C GLU A 27 11.47 -10.57 11.63
N PRO A 28 10.53 -9.83 12.25
CA PRO A 28 9.14 -9.78 11.78
C PRO A 28 8.99 -9.20 10.37
N PHE A 29 9.84 -8.23 10.02
CA PHE A 29 9.88 -7.62 8.70
C PHE A 29 10.46 -8.58 7.67
N THR A 30 11.61 -9.18 7.99
CA THR A 30 12.34 -10.10 7.11
C THR A 30 11.51 -11.33 6.80
N TYR A 31 10.78 -11.86 7.78
CA TYR A 31 9.88 -12.99 7.62
C TYR A 31 8.86 -12.76 6.48
N ILE A 32 8.09 -11.67 6.50
CA ILE A 32 7.10 -11.37 5.44
C ILE A 32 7.76 -10.89 4.16
N ASN A 33 8.86 -10.14 4.25
CA ASN A 33 9.56 -9.64 3.07
C ASN A 33 10.12 -10.77 2.19
N ASN A 34 10.50 -11.90 2.79
CA ASN A 34 11.01 -13.08 2.07
C ASN A 34 9.92 -13.94 1.41
N VAL A 35 8.65 -13.73 1.77
CA VAL A 35 7.53 -14.43 1.12
C VAL A 35 7.22 -13.74 -0.19
N ARG A 36 7.45 -14.44 -1.32
CA ARG A 36 7.20 -13.90 -2.66
C ARG A 36 5.78 -13.35 -2.79
N GLY A 37 5.66 -12.07 -3.09
CA GLY A 37 4.39 -11.45 -3.47
C GLY A 37 4.14 -11.57 -4.97
N LYS A 38 3.07 -10.90 -5.45
CA LYS A 38 2.81 -10.75 -6.90
C LYS A 38 3.76 -9.76 -7.59
N GLU A 39 4.68 -9.13 -6.84
CA GLU A 39 5.68 -8.16 -7.33
C GLU A 39 5.13 -7.00 -8.19
N ILE A 40 3.85 -6.67 -8.03
CA ILE A 40 3.16 -5.67 -8.84
C ILE A 40 3.83 -4.29 -8.69
N ARG A 41 4.30 -3.93 -7.50
CA ARG A 41 4.99 -2.65 -7.27
C ARG A 41 6.32 -2.54 -8.01
N GLY A 42 7.12 -3.61 -8.02
CA GLY A 42 8.38 -3.63 -8.78
C GLY A 42 8.13 -3.53 -10.29
N GLN A 43 7.11 -4.21 -10.78
CA GLN A 43 6.67 -4.09 -12.18
C GLN A 43 6.19 -2.68 -12.51
N MET A 44 5.42 -2.06 -11.62
CA MET A 44 4.95 -0.68 -11.76
C MET A 44 6.10 0.32 -11.78
N ILE A 45 7.06 0.21 -10.86
CA ILE A 45 8.28 1.04 -10.86
C ILE A 45 9.01 0.89 -12.20
N SER A 46 9.18 -0.34 -12.67
CA SER A 46 9.84 -0.61 -13.95
C SER A 46 9.08 0.00 -15.13
N ALA A 47 7.74 -0.12 -15.14
CA ALA A 47 6.88 0.43 -16.18
C ALA A 47 6.95 1.97 -16.20
N PHE A 48 6.87 2.65 -15.06
CA PHE A 48 7.04 4.11 -14.99
C PHE A 48 8.45 4.55 -15.38
N ASN A 49 9.47 3.73 -15.13
CA ASN A 49 10.85 4.06 -15.48
C ASN A 49 11.08 4.13 -16.99
N THR A 50 10.22 3.48 -17.80
CA THR A 50 10.26 3.63 -19.27
C THR A 50 9.97 5.06 -19.72
N TRP A 51 9.22 5.84 -18.93
CA TRP A 51 8.96 7.26 -19.18
C TRP A 51 9.95 8.18 -18.47
N LEU A 52 10.33 7.84 -17.24
CA LEU A 52 11.09 8.75 -16.35
C LEU A 52 12.61 8.60 -16.47
N ASN A 53 13.10 7.44 -16.91
CA ASN A 53 14.53 7.13 -17.10
C ASN A 53 15.39 7.58 -15.90
N VAL A 54 15.01 7.14 -14.69
CA VAL A 54 15.70 7.44 -13.44
C VAL A 54 17.05 6.72 -13.42
N PRO A 55 18.15 7.35 -12.95
CA PRO A 55 19.44 6.69 -12.79
C PRO A 55 19.32 5.44 -11.91
N GLU A 56 19.98 4.35 -12.32
CA GLU A 56 19.84 3.03 -11.70
C GLU A 56 20.17 3.02 -10.20
N ASP A 57 21.21 3.76 -9.79
CA ASP A 57 21.59 3.89 -8.39
C ASP A 57 20.48 4.53 -7.54
N LYS A 58 19.76 5.53 -8.10
CA LYS A 58 18.63 6.19 -7.45
C LYS A 58 17.38 5.32 -7.50
N LEU A 59 17.12 4.64 -8.62
CA LEU A 59 15.99 3.73 -8.76
C LEU A 59 16.04 2.58 -7.75
N ARG A 60 17.24 2.04 -7.48
CA ARG A 60 17.47 1.02 -6.46
C ARG A 60 17.12 1.52 -5.06
N VAL A 61 17.53 2.74 -4.70
CA VAL A 61 17.20 3.33 -3.39
C VAL A 61 15.70 3.61 -3.28
N ILE A 62 15.08 4.17 -4.32
CA ILE A 62 13.63 4.41 -4.38
C ILE A 62 12.87 3.10 -4.19
N SER A 63 13.27 2.05 -4.89
CA SER A 63 12.65 0.72 -4.78
C SER A 63 12.79 0.15 -3.36
N LYS A 64 13.97 0.30 -2.74
CA LYS A 64 14.22 -0.11 -1.35
C LYS A 64 13.28 0.63 -0.39
N VAL A 65 13.22 1.96 -0.46
CA VAL A 65 12.36 2.80 0.38
C VAL A 65 10.89 2.40 0.22
N VAL A 66 10.40 2.28 -1.02
CA VAL A 66 9.01 1.89 -1.29
C VAL A 66 8.71 0.50 -0.73
N SER A 67 9.62 -0.46 -0.87
CA SER A 67 9.46 -1.80 -0.31
C SER A 67 9.41 -1.79 1.22
N MET A 68 10.29 -1.01 1.86
CA MET A 68 10.32 -0.87 3.32
C MET A 68 9.02 -0.28 3.84
N LEU A 69 8.59 0.87 3.30
CA LEU A 69 7.34 1.54 3.69
C LEU A 69 6.14 0.63 3.46
N HIS A 70 6.10 -0.06 2.32
CA HIS A 70 5.00 -0.96 2.01
C HIS A 70 4.94 -2.15 2.97
N THR A 71 6.03 -2.88 3.16
CA THR A 71 6.04 -4.06 4.03
C THR A 71 5.79 -3.65 5.49
N ALA A 72 6.35 -2.53 5.96
CA ALA A 72 6.02 -1.99 7.28
C ALA A 72 4.53 -1.69 7.43
N SER A 73 3.90 -1.07 6.43
CA SER A 73 2.45 -0.83 6.46
C SER A 73 1.63 -2.11 6.50
N LEU A 74 2.05 -3.19 5.82
CA LEU A 74 1.36 -4.48 5.88
C LEU A 74 1.42 -5.11 7.28
N LEU A 75 2.54 -4.96 7.98
CA LEU A 75 2.70 -5.48 9.34
C LEU A 75 1.73 -4.81 10.31
N VAL A 76 1.56 -3.48 10.19
CA VAL A 76 0.60 -2.72 11.00
C VAL A 76 -0.84 -3.06 10.60
N ASP A 77 -1.15 -3.05 9.31
CA ASP A 77 -2.47 -3.39 8.75
C ASP A 77 -2.93 -4.79 9.20
N ASP A 78 -2.05 -5.80 9.14
CA ASP A 78 -2.36 -7.16 9.62
C ASP A 78 -2.75 -7.19 11.11
N ILE A 79 -2.18 -6.31 11.93
CA ILE A 79 -2.54 -6.20 13.35
C ILE A 79 -3.86 -5.45 13.52
N GLU A 80 -4.02 -4.34 12.81
CA GLU A 80 -5.22 -3.49 12.88
C GLU A 80 -6.48 -4.26 12.42
N ASP A 81 -6.32 -5.20 11.50
CA ASP A 81 -7.38 -6.04 10.93
C ASP A 81 -7.50 -7.43 11.59
N ASP A 82 -6.62 -7.77 12.54
CA ASP A 82 -6.53 -9.11 13.15
C ASP A 82 -6.39 -10.24 12.10
N ALA A 83 -5.61 -9.98 11.06
CA ALA A 83 -5.39 -10.90 9.95
C ALA A 83 -4.73 -12.20 10.43
N GLN A 84 -5.24 -13.34 9.95
CA GLN A 84 -4.66 -14.65 10.28
C GLN A 84 -3.50 -15.01 9.35
N LEU A 85 -3.64 -14.69 8.06
CA LEU A 85 -2.70 -15.05 7.01
C LEU A 85 -2.31 -13.83 6.18
N ARG A 86 -1.05 -13.82 5.73
CA ARG A 86 -0.53 -12.90 4.73
C ARG A 86 0.26 -13.70 3.70
N ARG A 87 -0.14 -13.63 2.43
CA ARG A 87 0.51 -14.36 1.32
C ARG A 87 0.59 -15.88 1.57
N GLY A 88 -0.45 -16.45 2.18
CA GLY A 88 -0.57 -17.90 2.43
C GLY A 88 0.23 -18.41 3.63
N VAL A 89 0.94 -17.53 4.36
CA VAL A 89 1.64 -17.89 5.60
C VAL A 89 1.03 -17.14 6.79
N PRO A 90 1.24 -17.57 8.04
CA PRO A 90 0.76 -16.83 9.22
C PRO A 90 1.25 -15.38 9.20
N ALA A 91 0.37 -14.43 9.55
CA ALA A 91 0.75 -13.03 9.70
C ALA A 91 1.83 -12.87 10.78
N SER A 92 2.77 -11.93 10.63
CA SER A 92 3.93 -11.81 11.53
C SER A 92 3.55 -11.74 13.00
N HIS A 93 2.48 -11.02 13.34
CA HIS A 93 2.06 -10.84 14.73
C HIS A 93 1.52 -12.12 15.38
N LYS A 94 1.15 -13.14 14.58
CA LYS A 94 0.79 -14.48 15.07
C LYS A 94 2.01 -15.32 15.46
N ILE A 95 3.22 -14.94 15.02
CA ILE A 95 4.48 -15.62 15.33
C ILE A 95 5.26 -14.86 16.40
N TYR A 96 5.49 -13.56 16.16
CA TYR A 96 6.38 -12.72 16.96
C TYR A 96 5.63 -11.91 18.04
N GLY A 97 4.30 -11.95 18.03
CA GLY A 97 3.46 -11.19 18.95
C GLY A 97 3.29 -9.72 18.55
N ILE A 98 2.13 -9.16 18.90
CA ILE A 98 1.75 -7.78 18.56
C ILE A 98 2.81 -6.73 18.96
N PRO A 99 3.36 -6.74 20.20
CA PRO A 99 4.29 -5.67 20.62
C PRO A 99 5.55 -5.59 19.76
N GLN A 100 6.16 -6.74 19.44
CA GLN A 100 7.38 -6.79 18.64
C GLN A 100 7.11 -6.32 17.21
N VAL A 101 6.02 -6.78 16.60
CA VAL A 101 5.70 -6.43 15.21
C VAL A 101 5.35 -4.95 15.05
N ILE A 102 4.62 -4.34 15.99
CA ILE A 102 4.38 -2.88 15.99
C ILE A 102 5.73 -2.13 16.06
N ASN A 103 6.61 -2.53 16.98
CA ASN A 103 7.90 -1.89 17.13
C ASN A 103 8.74 -2.01 15.86
N THR A 104 8.85 -3.21 15.28
CA THR A 104 9.58 -3.45 14.03
C THR A 104 9.02 -2.63 12.87
N ALA A 105 7.70 -2.61 12.69
CA ALA A 105 7.09 -1.85 11.59
C ALA A 105 7.39 -0.35 11.71
N ASN A 106 7.23 0.21 12.91
CA ASN A 106 7.54 1.61 13.17
C ASN A 106 9.02 1.91 12.98
N TYR A 107 9.90 1.01 13.44
CA TYR A 107 11.34 1.14 13.24
C TYR A 107 11.72 1.18 11.75
N VAL A 108 11.12 0.31 10.94
CA VAL A 108 11.35 0.27 9.49
C VAL A 108 10.89 1.54 8.78
N TYR A 109 9.82 2.21 9.25
CA TYR A 109 9.47 3.53 8.72
C TYR A 109 10.62 4.53 8.88
N PHE A 110 11.30 4.55 10.04
CA PHE A 110 12.44 5.43 10.26
C PHE A 110 13.70 5.01 9.50
N LEU A 111 13.93 3.71 9.32
CA LEU A 111 15.00 3.22 8.43
C LEU A 111 14.77 3.69 6.99
N ALA A 112 13.51 3.71 6.52
CA ALA A 112 13.20 4.22 5.19
C ALA A 112 13.54 5.73 5.06
N TYR A 113 13.35 6.53 6.12
CA TYR A 113 13.82 7.92 6.16
C TYR A 113 15.35 8.03 6.16
N GLN A 114 16.06 7.11 6.81
CA GLN A 114 17.53 7.09 6.79
C GLN A 114 18.08 6.91 5.37
N GLU A 115 17.47 6.03 4.58
CA GLU A 115 17.79 5.85 3.16
C GLU A 115 17.51 7.12 2.33
N LEU A 116 16.35 7.75 2.57
CA LEU A 116 15.98 9.01 1.90
C LEU A 116 16.95 10.15 2.21
N PHE A 117 17.37 10.29 3.46
CA PHE A 117 18.31 11.33 3.87
C PHE A 117 19.68 11.17 3.20
N SER A 118 20.16 9.92 3.09
CA SER A 118 21.41 9.60 2.39
C SER A 118 21.32 9.99 0.90
N MET A 119 20.24 9.59 0.25
CA MET A 119 19.97 9.90 -1.17
C MET A 119 19.87 11.41 -1.45
N ARG A 120 19.24 12.17 -0.54
CA ARG A 120 19.17 13.64 -0.64
C ARG A 120 20.53 14.30 -0.43
N LYS A 121 21.30 13.86 0.57
CA LYS A 121 22.62 14.43 0.90
C LYS A 121 23.54 14.35 -0.32
N GLU A 122 23.61 13.20 -0.96
CA GLU A 122 24.38 13.00 -2.20
C GLU A 122 23.98 13.98 -3.29
N ALA A 123 22.67 14.19 -3.49
CA ALA A 123 22.17 15.11 -4.52
C ALA A 123 22.51 16.57 -4.22
N LEU A 124 22.41 16.99 -2.96
CA LEU A 124 22.79 18.34 -2.53
C LEU A 124 24.30 18.58 -2.64
N GLU A 125 25.11 17.57 -2.38
CA GLU A 125 26.56 17.64 -2.58
C GLU A 125 26.93 17.75 -4.07
N ALA A 126 26.27 16.97 -4.93
CA ALA A 126 26.45 17.05 -6.38
C ALA A 126 26.06 18.43 -6.95
N ALA A 127 24.99 19.05 -6.41
CA ALA A 127 24.52 20.37 -6.83
C ALA A 127 25.46 21.54 -6.46
N LYS A 128 26.39 21.35 -5.51
CA LYS A 128 27.38 22.37 -5.12
C LYS A 128 28.54 22.49 -6.12
N ILE A 129 28.71 21.52 -7.01
CA ILE A 129 29.77 21.52 -8.02
C ILE A 129 29.34 22.47 -9.15
N PRO A 130 30.07 23.56 -9.44
CA PRO A 130 29.70 24.49 -10.50
C PRO A 130 29.73 23.78 -11.85
N SER A 131 28.56 23.48 -12.41
CA SER A 131 28.45 22.97 -13.77
C SER A 131 28.27 24.15 -14.73
N HIS A 132 29.15 24.26 -15.72
CA HIS A 132 29.12 25.31 -16.75
C HIS A 132 28.03 25.10 -17.81
N SER A 133 27.12 24.16 -17.59
CA SER A 133 26.08 23.79 -18.54
C SER A 133 24.86 23.25 -17.81
N SER A 134 23.80 24.06 -17.73
CA SER A 134 22.44 23.56 -17.95
C SER A 134 21.43 24.68 -17.78
N GLN A 135 20.70 24.99 -18.86
CA GLN A 135 19.28 25.28 -18.71
C GLN A 135 18.70 24.15 -17.87
N GLN A 136 18.41 24.43 -16.60
CA GLN A 136 17.82 23.46 -15.69
C GLN A 136 16.45 23.12 -16.28
N ALA A 137 16.29 21.91 -16.81
CA ALA A 137 15.01 21.45 -17.31
C ALA A 137 13.97 21.64 -16.19
N LYS A 138 12.82 22.25 -16.54
CA LYS A 138 11.73 22.48 -15.59
C LYS A 138 11.32 21.12 -15.02
N ARG A 139 11.54 20.89 -13.73
CA ARG A 139 11.14 19.67 -13.02
C ARG A 139 9.96 19.98 -12.10
N LEU A 140 8.98 19.08 -12.01
CA LEU A 140 7.81 19.27 -11.14
C LEU A 140 8.10 19.12 -9.65
N ILE A 141 9.02 18.22 -9.28
CA ILE A 141 9.33 17.89 -7.89
C ILE A 141 10.82 18.07 -7.67
N SER A 142 11.20 18.93 -6.73
CA SER A 142 12.62 19.16 -6.46
C SER A 142 13.21 18.09 -5.54
N VAL A 143 14.51 17.84 -5.68
CA VAL A 143 15.23 16.83 -4.88
C VAL A 143 15.39 17.26 -3.42
N ASP A 144 15.26 18.54 -3.09
CA ASP A 144 15.18 18.99 -1.70
C ASP A 144 13.83 18.68 -1.02
N GLU A 145 12.80 18.32 -1.80
CA GLU A 145 11.43 18.09 -1.31
C GLU A 145 11.11 16.61 -1.02
N LEU A 146 12.06 15.68 -1.16
CA LEU A 146 11.79 14.23 -1.00
C LEU A 146 11.14 13.90 0.36
N ASP A 147 11.65 14.47 1.44
CA ASP A 147 11.08 14.28 2.78
C ASP A 147 9.64 14.79 2.86
N ARG A 148 9.36 15.94 2.24
CA ARG A 148 8.01 16.52 2.20
C ARG A 148 7.06 15.64 1.40
N VAL A 149 7.52 15.08 0.29
CA VAL A 149 6.75 14.12 -0.53
C VAL A 149 6.39 12.90 0.31
N VAL A 150 7.38 12.23 0.91
CA VAL A 150 7.18 11.00 1.67
C VAL A 150 6.33 11.26 2.91
N THR A 151 6.61 12.34 3.65
CA THR A 151 5.82 12.74 4.83
C THR A 151 4.37 12.99 4.45
N SER A 152 4.12 13.73 3.37
CA SER A 152 2.75 14.06 2.94
C SER A 152 1.96 12.81 2.56
N GLU A 153 2.58 11.88 1.86
CA GLU A 153 1.90 10.64 1.46
C GLU A 153 1.75 9.63 2.59
N LEU A 154 2.68 9.58 3.56
CA LEU A 154 2.48 8.80 4.78
C LEU A 154 1.36 9.38 5.64
N LEU A 155 1.23 10.72 5.73
CA LEU A 155 0.08 11.34 6.38
C LEU A 155 -1.23 10.98 5.67
N ASN A 156 -1.24 10.96 4.34
CA ASN A 156 -2.40 10.52 3.57
C ASN A 156 -2.72 9.05 3.83
N LEU A 157 -1.71 8.16 3.83
CA LEU A 157 -1.88 6.75 4.16
C LEU A 157 -2.58 6.57 5.51
N HIS A 158 -2.10 7.24 6.56
CA HIS A 158 -2.67 7.15 7.90
C HIS A 158 -4.07 7.79 7.99
N ARG A 159 -4.35 8.87 7.24
CA ARG A 159 -5.70 9.44 7.14
C ARG A 159 -6.68 8.47 6.48
N GLY A 160 -6.25 7.79 5.41
CA GLY A 160 -7.04 6.78 4.73
C GLY A 160 -7.33 5.59 5.65
N GLN A 161 -6.28 5.01 6.23
CA GLN A 161 -6.39 3.90 7.20
C GLN A 161 -7.30 4.28 8.37
N GLY A 162 -7.06 5.44 8.98
CA GLY A 162 -7.85 5.91 10.12
C GLY A 162 -9.34 6.08 9.82
N LEU A 163 -9.70 6.55 8.61
CA LEU A 163 -11.10 6.64 8.20
C LEU A 163 -11.74 5.26 7.99
N GLU A 164 -11.03 4.33 7.36
CA GLU A 164 -11.50 2.96 7.19
C GLU A 164 -11.77 2.28 8.54
N LEU A 165 -10.81 2.36 9.47
CA LEU A 165 -10.95 1.83 10.83
C LEU A 165 -12.09 2.52 11.58
N LEU A 166 -12.20 3.85 11.48
CA LEU A 166 -13.30 4.61 12.09
C LEU A 166 -14.66 4.11 11.60
N TRP A 167 -14.85 3.95 10.28
CA TRP A 167 -16.10 3.45 9.72
C TRP A 167 -16.40 2.02 10.16
N ARG A 168 -15.40 1.14 10.09
CA ARG A 168 -15.48 -0.26 10.52
C ARG A 168 -15.91 -0.37 11.98
N ASP A 169 -15.24 0.36 12.88
CA ASP A 169 -15.40 0.22 14.32
C ASP A 169 -16.61 1.00 14.87
N SER A 170 -17.06 2.05 14.16
CA SER A 170 -18.32 2.76 14.45
C SER A 170 -19.53 2.18 13.73
N LEU A 171 -19.34 1.17 12.86
CA LEU A 171 -20.36 0.57 12.00
C LEU A 171 -21.07 1.61 11.09
N GLN A 172 -20.34 2.64 10.66
CA GLN A 172 -20.85 3.69 9.79
C GLN A 172 -20.44 3.44 8.34
N CYS A 173 -21.39 3.00 7.51
CA CYS A 173 -21.12 2.75 6.09
C CYS A 173 -20.84 4.07 5.33
N PRO A 174 -19.65 4.24 4.72
CA PRO A 174 -19.35 5.42 3.90
C PRO A 174 -20.17 5.43 2.61
N THR A 175 -20.27 6.58 1.96
CA THR A 175 -20.67 6.70 0.55
C THR A 175 -19.58 6.13 -0.36
N GLU A 176 -19.92 5.82 -1.61
CA GLU A 176 -18.91 5.40 -2.60
C GLU A 176 -17.88 6.51 -2.86
N GLU A 177 -18.29 7.78 -2.86
CA GLU A 177 -17.37 8.92 -3.00
C GLU A 177 -16.40 9.01 -1.82
N GLU A 178 -16.88 8.88 -0.59
CA GLU A 178 -16.04 8.84 0.61
C GLU A 178 -15.08 7.64 0.57
N TYR A 179 -15.57 6.47 0.19
CA TYR A 179 -14.74 5.27 0.01
C TYR A 179 -13.61 5.53 -1.00
N VAL A 180 -13.91 6.07 -2.18
CA VAL A 180 -12.88 6.36 -3.21
C VAL A 180 -11.84 7.36 -2.71
N LYS A 181 -12.26 8.41 -1.98
CA LYS A 181 -11.34 9.38 -1.37
C LYS A 181 -10.46 8.73 -0.29
N MET A 182 -11.02 7.86 0.53
CA MET A 182 -10.29 7.09 1.55
C MET A 182 -9.25 6.18 0.89
N VAL A 183 -9.65 5.40 -0.12
CA VAL A 183 -8.75 4.51 -0.87
C VAL A 183 -7.62 5.28 -1.54
N ASN A 184 -7.94 6.43 -2.15
CA ASN A 184 -6.92 7.27 -2.76
C ASN A 184 -5.88 7.75 -1.74
N ASN A 185 -6.27 7.96 -0.49
CA ASN A 185 -5.37 8.26 0.62
C ASN A 185 -4.57 7.03 1.09
N LYS A 186 -5.22 5.90 1.38
CA LYS A 186 -4.61 4.65 1.88
C LYS A 186 -3.68 4.00 0.85
N THR A 187 -4.24 3.52 -0.25
CA THR A 187 -3.56 2.68 -1.24
C THR A 187 -2.81 3.52 -2.27
N GLY A 188 -3.40 4.65 -2.68
CA GLY A 188 -2.75 5.59 -3.59
C GLY A 188 -1.49 6.23 -2.99
N GLY A 189 -1.40 6.38 -1.66
CA GLY A 189 -0.27 7.03 -0.99
C GLY A 189 1.08 6.37 -1.31
N VAL A 190 1.19 5.04 -1.13
CA VAL A 190 2.45 4.32 -1.37
C VAL A 190 2.86 4.34 -2.85
N PHE A 191 1.90 4.20 -3.78
CA PHE A 191 2.19 4.31 -5.21
C PHE A 191 2.62 5.73 -5.59
N ARG A 192 1.99 6.76 -5.02
CA ARG A 192 2.40 8.15 -5.22
C ARG A 192 3.79 8.43 -4.66
N ILE A 193 4.18 7.83 -3.52
CA ILE A 193 5.57 7.94 -3.03
C ILE A 193 6.54 7.44 -4.11
N ALA A 194 6.32 6.24 -4.63
CA ALA A 194 7.21 5.66 -5.65
C ALA A 194 7.37 6.59 -6.86
N VAL A 195 6.25 6.99 -7.47
CA VAL A 195 6.28 7.78 -8.71
C VAL A 195 6.77 9.21 -8.47
N LYS A 196 6.41 9.85 -7.36
CA LYS A 196 6.89 11.20 -7.03
C LYS A 196 8.40 11.22 -6.75
N LEU A 197 8.94 10.22 -6.07
CA LEU A 197 10.38 10.08 -5.88
C LEU A 197 11.08 9.85 -7.23
N MET A 198 10.50 9.05 -8.13
CA MET A 198 11.03 8.87 -9.48
C MET A 198 10.99 10.17 -10.30
N MET A 199 9.88 10.93 -10.25
CA MET A 199 9.76 12.24 -10.90
C MET A 199 10.83 13.24 -10.41
N ALA A 200 11.24 13.15 -9.14
CA ALA A 200 12.31 13.99 -8.59
C ALA A 200 13.69 13.69 -9.20
N TYR A 201 13.93 12.46 -9.66
CA TYR A 201 15.20 12.02 -10.26
C TYR A 201 15.13 11.69 -11.76
N ALA A 202 13.97 11.86 -12.38
CA ALA A 202 13.74 11.59 -13.79
C ALA A 202 14.73 12.35 -14.70
N THR A 203 15.25 11.70 -15.74
CA THR A 203 16.09 12.36 -16.76
C THR A 203 15.31 12.67 -18.04
N THR A 204 14.12 12.08 -18.19
CA THR A 204 13.14 12.35 -19.25
C THR A 204 11.77 12.63 -18.62
N ASN A 205 10.92 13.40 -19.32
CA ASN A 205 9.55 13.71 -18.87
C ASN A 205 9.47 14.28 -17.43
N ALA A 206 10.47 15.06 -17.01
CA ALA A 206 10.58 15.59 -15.66
C ALA A 206 9.53 16.68 -15.34
N ASP A 207 8.86 17.21 -16.35
CA ASP A 207 7.80 18.22 -16.29
C ASP A 207 6.37 17.65 -16.39
N ILE A 208 6.23 16.32 -16.54
CA ILE A 208 4.93 15.64 -16.68
C ILE A 208 4.45 15.12 -15.33
N ASP A 209 3.18 15.39 -14.99
CA ASP A 209 2.56 14.89 -13.76
C ASP A 209 1.88 13.53 -13.99
N TYR A 210 2.42 12.49 -13.37
CA TYR A 210 1.89 11.13 -13.44
C TYR A 210 0.93 10.80 -12.28
N VAL A 211 0.73 11.72 -11.32
CA VAL A 211 -0.13 11.49 -10.14
C VAL A 211 -1.58 11.15 -10.51
N PRO A 212 -2.23 11.80 -11.51
CA PRO A 212 -3.60 11.44 -11.90
C PRO A 212 -3.74 9.97 -12.32
N LEU A 213 -2.83 9.48 -13.16
CA LEU A 213 -2.79 8.08 -13.58
C LEU A 213 -2.58 7.14 -12.38
N VAL A 214 -1.64 7.49 -11.49
CA VAL A 214 -1.36 6.70 -10.29
C VAL A 214 -2.57 6.61 -9.36
N ASN A 215 -3.35 7.69 -9.24
CA ASN A 215 -4.58 7.68 -8.45
C ASN A 215 -5.63 6.72 -9.03
N LEU A 216 -5.83 6.73 -10.35
CA LEU A 216 -6.74 5.80 -11.03
C LEU A 216 -6.32 4.33 -10.77
N ILE A 217 -5.03 4.03 -10.93
CA ILE A 217 -4.49 2.68 -10.69
C ILE A 217 -4.65 2.29 -9.21
N GLY A 218 -4.37 3.20 -8.28
CA GLY A 218 -4.51 2.94 -6.84
C GLY A 218 -5.95 2.59 -6.45
N VAL A 219 -6.94 3.31 -7.00
CA VAL A 219 -8.36 3.05 -6.77
C VAL A 219 -8.81 1.73 -7.40
N HIS A 220 -8.43 1.48 -8.66
CA HIS A 220 -8.70 0.21 -9.34
C HIS A 220 -8.13 -0.98 -8.56
N PHE A 221 -6.87 -0.87 -8.13
CA PHE A 221 -6.19 -1.92 -7.39
C PHE A 221 -6.91 -2.30 -6.10
N GLN A 222 -7.38 -1.30 -5.33
CA GLN A 222 -8.08 -1.55 -4.08
C GLN A 222 -9.49 -2.14 -4.30
N ILE A 223 -10.27 -1.59 -5.24
CA ILE A 223 -11.61 -2.12 -5.54
C ILE A 223 -11.50 -3.57 -6.02
N ARG A 224 -10.45 -3.88 -6.80
CA ARG A 224 -10.14 -5.24 -7.22
C ARG A 224 -9.76 -6.14 -6.05
N ASP A 225 -8.93 -5.67 -5.12
CA ASP A 225 -8.54 -6.44 -3.93
C ASP A 225 -9.76 -6.79 -3.07
N ASP A 226 -10.64 -5.81 -2.84
CA ASP A 226 -11.91 -5.97 -2.12
C ASP A 226 -12.87 -6.95 -2.82
N TYR A 227 -12.99 -6.87 -4.16
CA TYR A 227 -13.77 -7.84 -4.93
C TYR A 227 -13.21 -9.26 -4.80
N MET A 228 -11.89 -9.40 -4.97
CA MET A 228 -11.21 -10.70 -4.93
C MET A 228 -11.25 -11.34 -3.54
N ASN A 229 -11.22 -10.55 -2.46
CA ASN A 229 -11.39 -11.05 -1.09
C ASN A 229 -12.69 -11.85 -0.92
N LEU A 230 -13.78 -11.39 -1.57
CA LEU A 230 -15.10 -12.00 -1.46
C LEU A 230 -15.42 -13.06 -2.53
N GLN A 231 -14.65 -13.16 -3.62
CA GLN A 231 -14.97 -14.02 -4.77
C GLN A 231 -13.89 -15.05 -5.14
N SER A 232 -12.62 -14.83 -4.79
CA SER A 232 -11.52 -15.66 -5.30
C SER A 232 -11.10 -16.77 -4.33
N THR A 233 -11.02 -18.00 -4.85
CA THR A 233 -10.45 -19.15 -4.13
C THR A 233 -8.96 -18.96 -3.84
N GLN A 234 -8.19 -18.43 -4.80
CA GLN A 234 -6.79 -18.10 -4.59
C GLN A 234 -6.60 -17.08 -3.45
N TYR A 235 -7.50 -16.10 -3.33
CA TYR A 235 -7.46 -15.16 -2.20
C TYR A 235 -7.82 -15.86 -0.89
N ALA A 236 -8.80 -16.75 -0.91
CA ALA A 236 -9.16 -17.55 0.25
C ALA A 236 -7.97 -18.36 0.79
N ASP A 237 -7.14 -18.93 -0.09
CA ASP A 237 -5.93 -19.66 0.30
C ASP A 237 -4.82 -18.74 0.86
N ASN A 238 -4.76 -17.49 0.38
CA ASN A 238 -3.69 -16.55 0.74
C ASN A 238 -3.98 -15.66 1.95
N LYS A 239 -5.24 -15.31 2.17
CA LYS A 239 -5.70 -14.39 3.24
C LYS A 239 -6.69 -15.06 4.20
N GLY A 240 -7.46 -16.04 3.73
CA GLY A 240 -8.62 -16.60 4.41
C GLY A 240 -9.91 -16.34 3.62
N PHE A 241 -10.93 -17.18 3.81
CA PHE A 241 -12.18 -17.08 3.05
C PHE A 241 -12.98 -15.85 3.47
N ALA A 242 -13.08 -14.85 2.59
CA ALA A 242 -13.84 -13.62 2.79
C ALA A 242 -13.52 -12.93 4.13
N GLU A 243 -12.23 -12.68 4.37
CA GLU A 243 -11.75 -12.04 5.59
C GLU A 243 -12.25 -10.60 5.76
N ASP A 244 -12.58 -9.87 4.69
CA ASP A 244 -13.19 -8.54 4.81
C ASP A 244 -14.47 -8.59 5.69
N LEU A 245 -15.21 -9.71 5.67
CA LEU A 245 -16.38 -9.92 6.53
C LEU A 245 -15.99 -10.24 7.98
N THR A 246 -14.89 -10.98 8.20
CA THR A 246 -14.34 -11.20 9.56
C THR A 246 -13.88 -9.88 10.17
N GLU A 247 -13.19 -9.06 9.38
CA GLU A 247 -12.69 -7.74 9.78
C GLU A 247 -13.85 -6.79 10.10
N GLY A 248 -15.00 -7.00 9.47
CA GLY A 248 -16.15 -6.08 9.53
C GLY A 248 -15.96 -4.87 8.60
N LYS A 249 -15.05 -4.99 7.63
CA LYS A 249 -14.62 -3.92 6.73
C LYS A 249 -15.73 -3.52 5.76
N PHE A 250 -15.86 -2.22 5.53
CA PHE A 250 -16.71 -1.66 4.48
C PHE A 250 -15.97 -1.65 3.14
N SER A 251 -15.75 -2.84 2.57
CA SER A 251 -15.13 -3.00 1.25
C SER A 251 -16.08 -2.57 0.12
N PHE A 252 -15.57 -2.28 -1.08
CA PHE A 252 -16.38 -1.65 -2.14
C PHE A 252 -17.71 -2.39 -2.46
N PRO A 253 -17.74 -3.72 -2.66
CA PRO A 253 -18.99 -4.44 -2.88
C PRO A 253 -19.96 -4.36 -1.69
N ILE A 254 -19.41 -4.31 -0.47
CA ILE A 254 -20.16 -4.20 0.79
C ILE A 254 -20.78 -2.80 0.91
N VAL A 255 -20.02 -1.74 0.61
CA VAL A 255 -20.52 -0.35 0.58
C VAL A 255 -21.71 -0.22 -0.37
N HIS A 256 -21.56 -0.69 -1.60
CA HIS A 256 -22.66 -0.72 -2.56
C HIS A 256 -23.83 -1.53 -2.00
N GLY A 257 -23.59 -2.75 -1.51
CA GLY A 257 -24.66 -3.64 -1.00
C GLY A 257 -25.49 -3.03 0.13
N VAL A 258 -24.84 -2.40 1.11
CA VAL A 258 -25.53 -1.72 2.21
C VAL A 258 -26.36 -0.53 1.71
N ARG A 259 -25.88 0.19 0.69
CA ARG A 259 -26.53 1.39 0.17
C ARG A 259 -27.62 1.12 -0.87
N SER A 260 -27.53 0.03 -1.61
CA SER A 260 -28.55 -0.38 -2.59
C SER A 260 -29.84 -0.84 -1.92
N ASP A 261 -29.78 -1.30 -0.66
CA ASP A 261 -30.95 -1.70 0.12
C ASP A 261 -30.86 -1.21 1.57
N THR A 262 -31.27 0.04 1.77
CA THR A 262 -31.23 0.71 3.08
C THR A 262 -32.30 0.21 4.06
N LEU A 263 -33.29 -0.55 3.60
CA LEU A 263 -34.33 -1.12 4.45
C LEU A 263 -33.88 -2.43 5.10
N ASN A 264 -32.84 -3.08 4.56
CA ASN A 264 -32.31 -4.33 5.07
C ASN A 264 -30.98 -4.13 5.82
N ARG A 265 -30.94 -4.55 7.09
CA ARG A 265 -29.76 -4.43 7.96
C ARG A 265 -28.89 -5.70 8.02
N GLN A 266 -29.17 -6.73 7.20
CA GLN A 266 -28.49 -8.03 7.28
C GLN A 266 -26.98 -7.91 7.08
N ILE A 267 -26.51 -7.18 6.04
CA ILE A 267 -25.07 -7.00 5.81
C ILE A 267 -24.42 -6.32 7.00
N LEU A 268 -24.99 -5.20 7.50
CA LEU A 268 -24.48 -4.49 8.68
C LEU A 268 -24.40 -5.38 9.91
N ASN A 269 -25.44 -6.18 10.16
CA ASN A 269 -25.48 -7.12 11.29
C ASN A 269 -24.45 -8.25 11.14
N VAL A 270 -24.10 -8.65 9.91
CA VAL A 270 -23.02 -9.62 9.66
C VAL A 270 -21.66 -8.97 9.95
N LEU A 271 -21.39 -7.76 9.46
CA LEU A 271 -20.13 -7.05 9.73
C LEU A 271 -19.91 -6.83 11.22
N GLN A 272 -20.95 -6.41 11.95
CA GLN A 272 -20.87 -6.19 13.40
C GLN A 272 -20.48 -7.47 14.16
N LYS A 273 -20.89 -8.64 13.66
CA LYS A 273 -20.61 -9.94 14.29
C LYS A 273 -19.20 -10.47 14.02
N ARG A 274 -18.49 -9.92 13.03
CA ARG A 274 -17.12 -10.35 12.66
C ARG A 274 -16.99 -11.87 12.55
N PRO A 275 -17.81 -12.53 11.70
CA PRO A 275 -17.91 -13.98 11.69
C PRO A 275 -16.61 -14.64 11.26
N THR A 276 -16.15 -15.61 12.04
CA THR A 276 -15.03 -16.50 11.68
C THR A 276 -15.48 -17.75 10.94
N THR A 277 -16.78 -18.11 11.02
CA THR A 277 -17.33 -19.31 10.39
C THR A 277 -17.92 -19.02 8.99
N PRO A 278 -17.88 -20.00 8.06
CA PRO A 278 -18.34 -19.78 6.69
C PRO A 278 -19.83 -19.46 6.53
N THR A 279 -20.69 -19.85 7.47
CA THR A 279 -22.15 -19.78 7.32
C THR A 279 -22.65 -18.34 7.11
N LEU A 280 -22.26 -17.42 7.99
CA LEU A 280 -22.65 -16.01 7.87
C LEU A 280 -21.95 -15.33 6.68
N LYS A 281 -20.68 -15.69 6.42
CA LYS A 281 -19.93 -15.18 5.27
C LYS A 281 -20.62 -15.53 3.94
N LYS A 282 -20.96 -16.82 3.73
CA LYS A 282 -21.68 -17.30 2.55
C LYS A 282 -23.05 -16.65 2.40
N HIS A 283 -23.77 -16.43 3.49
CA HIS A 283 -25.05 -15.75 3.47
C HIS A 283 -24.93 -14.30 2.98
N ALA A 284 -24.00 -13.52 3.54
CA ALA A 284 -23.76 -12.15 3.12
C ALA A 284 -23.30 -12.06 1.64
N ILE A 285 -22.39 -12.95 1.22
CA ILE A 285 -21.95 -13.04 -0.19
C ILE A 285 -23.13 -13.37 -1.12
N GLY A 286 -24.00 -14.30 -0.73
CA GLY A 286 -25.22 -14.60 -1.49
C GLY A 286 -26.15 -13.39 -1.61
N TYR A 287 -26.32 -12.62 -0.54
CA TYR A 287 -27.10 -11.39 -0.59
C TYR A 287 -26.51 -10.36 -1.56
N LEU A 288 -25.19 -10.11 -1.45
CA LEU A 288 -24.45 -9.20 -2.32
C LEU A 288 -24.53 -9.60 -3.80
N ARG A 289 -24.45 -10.90 -4.09
CA ARG A 289 -24.53 -11.44 -5.46
C ARG A 289 -25.93 -11.39 -6.02
N ASP A 290 -26.88 -11.94 -5.27
CA ASP A 290 -28.16 -12.37 -5.82
C ASP A 290 -29.23 -11.28 -5.66
N HIS A 291 -29.17 -10.47 -4.60
CA HIS A 291 -30.17 -9.43 -4.30
C HIS A 291 -29.70 -8.04 -4.72
N THR A 292 -28.60 -7.53 -4.15
CA THR A 292 -28.13 -6.16 -4.42
C THR A 292 -27.33 -6.04 -5.72
N LYS A 293 -26.95 -7.17 -6.33
CA LYS A 293 -26.13 -7.23 -7.55
C LYS A 293 -24.80 -6.48 -7.42
N SER A 294 -24.24 -6.42 -6.21
CA SER A 294 -23.02 -5.67 -5.90
C SER A 294 -21.82 -6.15 -6.68
N PHE A 295 -21.65 -7.46 -6.90
CA PHE A 295 -20.50 -7.97 -7.66
C PHE A 295 -20.53 -7.56 -9.13
N VAL A 296 -21.71 -7.60 -9.76
CA VAL A 296 -21.89 -7.13 -11.14
C VAL A 296 -21.65 -5.63 -11.23
N TYR A 297 -22.12 -4.86 -10.25
CA TYR A 297 -21.82 -3.43 -10.16
C TYR A 297 -20.32 -3.16 -10.04
N THR A 298 -19.62 -3.85 -9.13
CA THR A 298 -18.18 -3.71 -8.93
C THR A 298 -17.38 -4.02 -10.20
N ILE A 299 -17.72 -5.08 -10.94
CA ILE A 299 -17.05 -5.41 -12.21
C ILE A 299 -17.23 -4.27 -13.23
N LYS A 300 -18.44 -3.67 -13.33
CA LYS A 300 -18.67 -2.53 -14.23
C LYS A 300 -17.82 -1.32 -13.85
N VAL A 301 -17.69 -1.03 -12.55
CA VAL A 301 -16.83 0.05 -12.06
C VAL A 301 -15.36 -0.23 -12.38
N LEU A 302 -14.89 -1.46 -12.16
CA LEU A 302 -13.53 -1.86 -12.52
C LEU A 302 -13.26 -1.71 -14.02
N ALA A 303 -14.18 -2.16 -14.88
CA ALA A 303 -14.05 -2.01 -16.33
C ALA A 303 -14.02 -0.53 -16.78
N SER A 304 -14.81 0.34 -16.13
CA SER A 304 -14.76 1.78 -16.37
C SER A 304 -13.40 2.37 -15.97
N LEU A 305 -12.89 2.02 -14.79
CA LEU A 305 -11.58 2.48 -14.31
C LEU A 305 -10.44 1.97 -15.21
N GLU A 306 -10.49 0.74 -15.69
CA GLU A 306 -9.50 0.21 -16.65
C GLU A 306 -9.49 1.01 -17.95
N LYS A 307 -10.67 1.39 -18.44
CA LYS A 307 -10.77 2.27 -19.61
C LYS A 307 -10.14 3.63 -19.32
N ASP A 308 -10.47 4.25 -18.19
CA ASP A 308 -9.92 5.56 -17.81
C ASP A 308 -8.39 5.50 -17.66
N ILE A 309 -7.86 4.41 -17.09
CA ILE A 309 -6.42 4.15 -16.99
C ILE A 309 -5.79 4.09 -18.39
N ARG A 310 -6.36 3.31 -19.31
CA ARG A 310 -5.82 3.18 -20.68
C ARG A 310 -5.90 4.48 -21.47
N ASP A 311 -6.99 5.22 -21.33
CA ASP A 311 -7.15 6.53 -21.96
C ASP A 311 -6.06 7.49 -21.44
N GLU A 312 -5.76 7.47 -20.14
CA GLU A 312 -4.70 8.29 -19.55
C GLU A 312 -3.30 7.85 -19.97
N VAL A 313 -3.03 6.54 -20.04
CA VAL A 313 -1.77 5.99 -20.58
C VAL A 313 -1.57 6.42 -22.03
N SER A 314 -2.62 6.37 -22.86
CA SER A 314 -2.56 6.82 -24.25
C SER A 314 -2.28 8.33 -24.35
N LYS A 315 -2.89 9.17 -23.49
CA LYS A 315 -2.60 10.61 -23.45
C LYS A 315 -1.15 10.92 -23.07
N LEU A 316 -0.55 10.08 -22.23
CA LEU A 316 0.85 10.21 -21.80
C LEU A 316 1.87 9.62 -22.79
N GLY A 317 1.42 9.20 -23.99
CA GLY A 317 2.30 8.70 -25.05
C GLY A 317 2.43 7.18 -25.11
N GLY A 318 1.61 6.44 -24.36
CA GLY A 318 1.58 4.97 -24.36
C GLY A 318 2.66 4.33 -23.49
N ASN A 319 2.37 3.14 -22.96
CA ASN A 319 3.30 2.35 -22.15
C ASN A 319 2.87 0.87 -22.11
N SER A 320 3.47 0.05 -22.97
CA SER A 320 3.10 -1.36 -23.12
C SER A 320 3.33 -2.19 -21.86
N ALA A 321 4.35 -1.86 -21.06
CA ALA A 321 4.61 -2.52 -19.80
C ALA A 321 3.48 -2.25 -18.80
N LEU A 322 3.00 -1.01 -18.74
CA LEU A 322 1.88 -0.65 -17.88
C LEU A 322 0.57 -1.28 -18.36
N GLU A 323 0.30 -1.29 -19.68
CA GLU A 323 -0.86 -1.97 -20.26
C GLU A 323 -0.87 -3.47 -19.93
N THR A 324 0.29 -4.13 -19.99
CA THR A 324 0.43 -5.55 -19.60
C THR A 324 0.08 -5.78 -18.12
N ILE A 325 0.46 -4.85 -17.23
CA ILE A 325 0.10 -4.92 -15.81
C ILE A 325 -1.42 -4.79 -15.64
N ILE A 326 -2.05 -3.84 -16.36
CA ILE A 326 -3.52 -3.66 -16.30
C ILE A 326 -4.24 -4.88 -16.86
N ASP A 327 -3.75 -5.50 -17.94
CA ASP A 327 -4.30 -6.75 -18.48
C ASP A 327 -4.24 -7.89 -17.44
N ALA A 328 -3.12 -8.03 -16.73
CA ALA A 328 -2.96 -9.02 -15.67
C ALA A 328 -3.87 -8.75 -14.44
N LEU A 329 -4.32 -7.50 -14.28
CA LEU A 329 -5.25 -7.09 -13.25
C LEU A 329 -6.71 -7.13 -13.68
N HIS A 330 -7.01 -7.44 -14.95
CA HIS A 330 -8.37 -7.52 -15.43
C HIS A 330 -9.19 -8.55 -14.62
N VAL A 331 -10.46 -8.22 -14.36
CA VAL A 331 -11.41 -9.13 -13.72
C VAL A 331 -12.47 -9.48 -14.75
N GLU A 332 -12.49 -10.74 -15.17
CA GLU A 332 -13.48 -11.22 -16.11
C GLU A 332 -14.90 -11.09 -15.54
N SER A 333 -15.82 -10.59 -16.36
CA SER A 333 -17.24 -10.67 -16.05
C SER A 333 -17.67 -12.14 -16.16
N SER A 334 -17.79 -12.84 -15.04
CA SER A 334 -18.50 -14.12 -15.03
C SER A 334 -19.95 -13.88 -15.46
N ALA A 335 -20.32 -14.41 -16.63
CA ALA A 335 -21.65 -14.34 -17.22
C ALA A 335 -22.75 -14.93 -16.32
#